data_AF-A0A221T3E1-F1
#
_entry.id   AF-A0A221T3E1-F1
#
_cell.length_a   1.000
_cell.length_b   1.000
_cell.length_c   1.000
_cell.angle_alpha   90.00
_cell.angle_beta   90.00
_cell.angle_gamma   90.00
#
_symmetry.space_group_name_H-M   'P 1'
#
loop_
_entity.id
_entity.type
_entity.pdbx_description
1 polymer ?
#
loop_
_entity_poly.entity_id
_entity_poly.type
_entity_poly.pdbx_seq_one_letter_code
_entity_poly.pdbx_strand_id
1 'polypeptide(L)' 'MLVHITLNLKEDEVDARRESVLEALHRAGLREIDTKFLKRYSLLTGHVDRKHLHDVERLPMVVAVEPDGEVVAM' A
#
# COMPACT_ATOMS: atom_id res chain seq x y z
N MET A 1 -8.17 4.23 8.07
CA MET A 1 -8.24 2.76 8.22
C MET A 1 -6.90 2.16 7.84
N LEU A 2 -6.45 1.15 8.58
CA LEU A 2 -5.24 0.40 8.26
C LEU A 2 -5.54 -0.53 7.08
N VAL A 3 -4.62 -0.61 6.12
CA VAL A 3 -4.72 -1.50 4.96
C VAL A 3 -3.40 -2.22 4.74
N HIS A 4 -3.52 -3.48 4.32
CA HIS A 4 -2.46 -4.25 3.68
C HIS A 4 -2.60 -4.12 2.16
N ILE A 5 -1.51 -3.83 1.47
CA ILE A 5 -1.50 -3.63 0.02
C ILE A 5 -0.48 -4.58 -0.59
N THR A 6 -0.97 -5.45 -1.46
CA THR A 6 -0.14 -6.35 -2.26
C THR A 6 0.14 -5.70 -3.61
N LEU A 7 1.42 -5.65 -3.99
CA LEU A 7 1.90 -5.03 -5.21
C LEU A 7 2.39 -6.07 -6.21
N ASN A 8 2.22 -5.76 -7.49
CA ASN A 8 2.84 -6.48 -8.60
C ASN A 8 4.27 -5.97 -8.83
N LEU A 9 5.14 -6.28 -7.87
CA LEU A 9 6.57 -6.00 -7.95
C LEU A 9 7.33 -7.30 -7.74
N LYS A 10 8.44 -7.47 -8.44
CA LYS A 10 9.41 -8.53 -8.14
C LYS A 10 10.49 -8.01 -7.20
N GLU A 11 11.10 -8.89 -6.41
CA GLU A 11 12.10 -8.53 -5.39
C GLU A 11 13.29 -7.72 -5.97
N ASP A 12 13.71 -8.04 -7.20
CA ASP A 12 14.78 -7.37 -7.93
C ASP A 12 14.40 -5.97 -8.45
N GLU A 13 13.11 -5.69 -8.60
CA GLU A 13 12.58 -4.40 -9.07
C GLU A 13 12.25 -3.44 -7.92
N VAL A 14 12.12 -3.96 -6.69
CA VAL A 14 11.68 -3.17 -5.54
C VAL A 14 12.59 -1.98 -5.30
N ASP A 15 13.91 -2.18 -5.23
CA ASP A 15 14.84 -1.09 -4.92
C ASP A 15 14.83 0.01 -5.99
N ALA A 16 14.66 -0.37 -7.26
CA ALA A 16 14.60 0.58 -8.38
C ALA A 16 13.26 1.35 -8.45
N ARG A 17 12.16 0.74 -8.00
CA ARG A 17 10.80 1.31 -8.14
C ARG A 17 10.24 1.87 -6.84
N ARG A 18 10.90 1.63 -5.70
CA ARG A 18 10.41 1.97 -4.35
C ARG A 18 9.91 3.39 -4.25
N GLU A 19 10.71 4.37 -4.65
CA GLU A 19 10.32 5.79 -4.55
C GLU A 19 9.09 6.11 -5.39
N SER A 20 9.06 5.66 -6.65
CA SER A 20 7.92 5.89 -7.55
C SER A 20 6.62 5.25 -7.03
N VAL A 21 6.72 4.08 -6.40
CA VAL A 21 5.59 3.36 -5.83
C VAL A 21 5.06 4.08 -4.59
N LEU A 22 5.96 4.50 -3.69
CA LEU A 22 5.58 5.25 -2.49
C LEU A 22 4.96 6.58 -2.85
N GLU A 23 5.49 7.28 -3.85
CA GLU A 23 4.92 8.52 -4.33
C GLU A 23 3.51 8.32 -4.92
N ALA A 24 3.31 7.28 -5.74
CA ALA A 24 2.01 6.98 -6.31
C ALA A 24 0.96 6.64 -5.22
N LEU A 25 1.36 5.84 -4.22
CA LEU A 25 0.50 5.48 -3.09
C LEU A 25 0.17 6.71 -2.23
N HIS A 26 1.14 7.59 -1.97
CA HIS A 26 0.90 8.84 -1.27
C HIS A 26 -0.07 9.76 -2.01
N ARG A 27 0.08 9.90 -3.33
CA ARG A 27 -0.85 10.67 -4.17
C ARG A 27 -2.26 10.10 -4.17
N ALA A 28 -2.39 8.77 -4.05
CA ALA A 28 -3.67 8.08 -3.90
C ALA A 28 -4.26 8.17 -2.47
N GLY A 29 -3.58 8.85 -1.54
CA GLY A 29 -4.09 9.12 -0.20
C GLY A 29 -3.60 8.18 0.90
N LEU A 30 -2.66 7.27 0.60
CA LEU A 30 -2.01 6.42 1.60
C LEU A 30 -1.02 7.23 2.45
N ARG A 31 -0.97 6.95 3.74
CA ARG A 31 -0.13 7.61 4.75
C ARG A 31 0.47 6.57 5.68
N GLU A 32 1.46 6.97 6.48
CA GLU A 32 2.10 6.10 7.48
C GLU A 32 2.53 4.75 6.90
N ILE A 33 3.17 4.79 5.73
CA ILE A 33 3.49 3.59 4.95
C ILE A 33 4.63 2.83 5.63
N ASP A 34 4.39 1.58 6.00
CA ASP A 34 5.42 0.64 6.42
C ASP A 34 5.76 -0.34 5.29
N THR A 35 7.01 -0.26 4.86
CA THR A 35 7.59 -1.03 3.75
C THR A 35 8.41 -2.24 4.20
N LYS A 36 8.36 -2.64 5.48
CA LYS A 36 9.17 -3.73 6.04
C LYS A 36 9.09 -5.02 5.23
N PHE A 37 7.93 -5.31 4.64
CA PHE A 37 7.66 -6.53 3.87
C PHE A 37 7.69 -6.32 2.34
N LEU A 38 7.96 -5.09 1.88
CA LEU A 38 7.85 -4.73 0.47
C LEU A 38 8.85 -5.50 -0.39
N LYS A 39 10.10 -5.65 0.07
CA LYS A 39 11.14 -6.32 -0.72
C LYS A 39 10.90 -7.81 -0.93
N ARG A 40 10.50 -8.51 0.14
CA ARG A 40 10.42 -9.97 0.15
C ARG A 40 9.06 -10.51 -0.29
N TYR A 41 7.99 -9.75 -0.06
CA TYR A 41 6.62 -10.20 -0.27
C TYR A 41 5.81 -9.25 -1.14
N SER A 42 6.40 -8.15 -1.63
CA SER A 42 5.69 -7.10 -2.36
C SER A 42 4.48 -6.58 -1.59
N LEU A 43 4.58 -6.60 -0.27
CA LEU A 43 3.52 -6.26 0.67
C LEU A 43 3.93 -5.04 1.48
N LEU A 44 3.01 -4.10 1.62
CA LEU A 44 3.18 -2.96 2.52
C LEU A 44 1.91 -2.72 3.32
N THR A 45 2.06 -2.02 4.42
CA THR A 45 0.96 -1.53 5.23
C THR A 45 0.91 -0.02 5.19
N GLY A 46 -0.29 0.54 5.37
CA GLY A 46 -0.45 1.98 5.49
C GLY A 46 -1.85 2.35 5.92
N HIS A 47 -2.04 3.64 6.22
CA HIS A 47 -3.32 4.22 6.56
C HIS A 47 -3.92 4.95 5.37
N VAL A 48 -5.18 4.66 5.05
CA VAL A 48 -5.94 5.36 4.02
C VAL A 48 -7.29 5.80 4.58
N ASP A 49 -7.81 6.94 4.13
CA ASP A 49 -9.20 7.31 4.41
C ASP A 49 -10.12 6.46 3.54
N ARG A 50 -11.28 6.05 4.06
CA ARG A 50 -12.24 5.21 3.34
C ARG A 50 -12.64 5.76 1.96
N LYS A 51 -12.70 7.10 1.82
CA LYS A 51 -13.00 7.79 0.55
C LYS A 51 -11.91 7.63 -0.53
N HIS A 52 -10.68 7.34 -0.13
CA HIS A 52 -9.51 7.20 -1.02
C HIS A 52 -9.14 5.74 -1.28
N LEU A 53 -9.84 4.78 -0.67
CA LEU A 53 -9.58 3.36 -0.86
C LEU A 53 -9.62 2.95 -2.34
N HIS A 54 -10.65 3.41 -3.05
CA HIS A 54 -10.80 3.14 -4.48
C HIS A 54 -9.72 3.77 -5.35
N ASP A 55 -9.11 4.87 -4.91
CA ASP A 55 -8.01 5.51 -5.64
C ASP A 55 -6.75 4.63 -5.54
N VAL A 56 -6.50 4.02 -4.38
CA VAL A 56 -5.41 3.07 -4.16
C VAL A 56 -5.62 1.78 -4.96
N GLU A 57 -6.83 1.21 -4.94
CA GLU A 57 -7.18 -0.03 -5.68
C GLU A 57 -7.00 0.10 -7.20
N ARG A 58 -7.13 1.32 -7.74
CA ARG A 58 -7.01 1.60 -9.19
C ARG A 58 -5.57 1.74 -9.66
N LEU A 59 -4.59 1.76 -8.76
CA LEU A 59 -3.20 1.91 -9.14
C LEU A 59 -2.73 0.65 -9.90
N PRO A 60 -2.02 0.80 -11.02
CA PRO A 60 -1.69 -0.32 -11.90
C PRO A 60 -0.72 -1.34 -11.29
N MET A 61 0.03 -0.95 -10.26
CA MET A 61 0.89 -1.86 -9.51
C MET A 61 0.19 -2.52 -8.33
N VAL A 62 -1.04 -2.15 -7.99
CA VAL A 62 -1.79 -2.73 -6.87
C VAL A 62 -2.54 -3.97 -7.36
N VAL A 63 -2.32 -5.09 -6.66
CA VAL A 63 -2.99 -6.37 -6.93
C VAL A 63 -4.19 -6.54 -6.02
N ALA A 64 -4.02 -6.19 -4.74
CA ALA A 64 -5.06 -6.30 -3.74
C ALA A 64 -4.87 -5.24 -2.65
N VAL A 65 -5.99 -4.79 -2.10
CA VAL A 65 -6.03 -3.94 -0.91
C VAL A 65 -6.94 -4.63 0.10
N GLU A 66 -6.38 -4.99 1.25
CA GLU A 66 -7.07 -5.70 2.31
C GLU A 66 -7.18 -4.76 3.52
N PRO A 67 -8.39 -4.29 3.86
CA PRO A 67 -8.59 -3.52 5.08
C PRO A 67 -8.37 -4.41 6.30
N ASP A 68 -7.39 -4.06 7.12
CA ASP A 68 -7.38 -4.53 8.50
C ASP A 68 -8.55 -3.84 9.17
N GLY A 69 -9.52 -4.62 9.64
CA GLY A 69 -10.79 -4.13 10.18
C GLY A 69 -10.62 -2.96 11.15
N GLU A 70 -11.68 -2.17 11.34
CA GLU A 70 -11.63 -1.01 12.23
C GLU A 70 -11.15 -1.44 13.63
N VAL A 71 -9.94 -1.02 14.01
CA VAL A 71 -9.48 -1.10 15.39
C VAL A 71 -10.31 -0.10 16.18
N VAL A 72 -11.46 -0.56 16.66
CA VAL A 72 -12.27 0.19 17.63
C VAL A 72 -11.56 0.01 18.97
N ALA A 73 -10.82 1.03 19.40
CA ALA A 73 -10.38 1.09 20.79
C ALA A 73 -11.65 1.12 21.67
N MET A 74 -11.88 0.04 22.41
CA MET A 74 -12.93 -0.03 23.44
C MET A 74 -12.49 0.70 24.70
#